data_AF-A0A8D8CS01-F1
#
_entry.id   AF-A0A8D8CS01-F1
#
_cell.length_a   1.000
_cell.length_b   1.000
_cell.length_c   1.000
_cell.angle_alpha   90.00
_cell.angle_beta   90.00
_cell.angle_gamma   90.00
#
_symmetry.space_group_name_H-M   'P 1'
#
loop_
_entity.id
_entity.type
_entity.pdbx_description
1 polymer ?
#
loop_
_entity_poly.entity_id
_entity_poly.type
_entity_poly.pdbx_seq_one_letter_code
_entity_poly.pdbx_strand_id
1 'polypeptide(L)'
;LPLNSPVMNDPKRAEVSAKLFHQLSGFNDYALGRLREDLEDLRVLKSEAATGTAVDDADRKLPELSGANADLPYASDKLALSGTREDTTKGRYIVAAQDLKPAEPIVVEPAVGACLYTKFFGSHCNACFAK
;
A
#
# COMPACT_ATOMS: atom_id res chain seq x y z
N LEU A 1 -1.68 -15.02 -16.18
CA LEU A 1 -1.73 -16.07 -15.14
C LEU A 1 -1.81 -15.36 -13.80
N PRO A 2 -2.97 -15.35 -13.11
CA PRO A 2 -3.04 -14.68 -11.82
C PRO A 2 -2.28 -15.53 -10.80
N LEU A 3 -1.19 -14.98 -10.28
CA LEU A 3 -0.53 -15.48 -9.09
C LEU A 3 -1.51 -15.30 -7.93
N ASN A 4 -2.19 -16.38 -7.56
CA ASN A 4 -2.88 -16.48 -6.28
C ASN A 4 -1.84 -16.26 -5.19
N SER A 5 -1.75 -15.04 -4.68
CA SER A 5 -1.08 -14.78 -3.42
C SER A 5 -1.79 -15.62 -2.35
N PRO A 6 -1.08 -16.45 -1.57
CA PRO A 6 -1.72 -17.18 -0.50
C PRO A 6 -2.16 -16.15 0.55
N VAL A 7 -3.46 -15.91 0.63
CA VAL A 7 -4.07 -15.08 1.68
C VAL A 7 -3.66 -15.67 3.03
N MET A 8 -2.74 -15.00 3.73
CA MET A 8 -2.19 -15.41 5.05
C MET A 8 -3.22 -15.32 6.20
N ASN A 9 -4.52 -15.26 5.89
CA ASN A 9 -5.58 -14.95 6.85
C ASN A 9 -6.71 -16.01 6.82
N ASP A 10 -6.41 -17.23 6.38
CA ASP A 10 -7.38 -18.34 6.38
C ASP A 10 -7.28 -19.15 7.69
N PRO A 11 -8.30 -19.09 8.58
CA PRO A 11 -8.27 -19.79 9.87
C PRO A 11 -8.18 -21.31 9.71
N LYS A 12 -8.67 -21.87 8.59
CA LYS A 12 -8.60 -23.31 8.33
C LYS A 12 -7.16 -23.76 8.07
N ARG A 13 -6.35 -22.91 7.42
CA ARG A 13 -4.92 -23.19 7.21
C ARG A 13 -4.15 -23.16 8.52
N ALA A 14 -4.46 -22.23 9.42
CA ALA A 14 -3.83 -22.18 10.74
C ALA A 14 -4.10 -23.45 11.55
N GLU A 15 -5.33 -23.98 11.50
CA GLU A 15 -5.68 -25.23 12.18
C GLU A 15 -4.94 -26.45 11.59
N VAL A 16 -4.84 -26.53 10.26
CA VAL A 16 -4.08 -27.59 9.58
C VAL A 16 -2.60 -27.51 9.95
N SER A 17 -2.01 -26.31 9.96
CA SER A 17 -0.61 -26.11 10.36
C SER A 17 -0.37 -26.50 11.81
N ALA A 18 -1.29 -26.21 12.73
CA ALA A 18 -1.19 -26.62 14.12
C ALA A 18 -1.25 -28.16 14.28
N LYS A 19 -2.11 -28.83 13.51
CA LYS A 19 -2.19 -30.30 13.48
C LYS A 19 -0.91 -30.94 12.92
N LEU A 20 -0.35 -30.38 11.84
CA LEU A 20 0.92 -30.81 11.27
C LEU A 20 2.08 -30.60 12.25
N PHE A 21 2.11 -29.46 12.93
CA PHE A 21 3.11 -29.19 13.96
C PHE A 21 3.05 -30.22 15.09
N HIS A 22 1.86 -30.61 15.55
CA HIS A 22 1.71 -31.65 16.56
C HIS A 22 2.28 -32.99 16.11
N GLN A 23 2.01 -33.39 14.86
CA GLN A 23 2.56 -34.62 14.28
C GLN A 23 4.09 -34.56 14.16
N LEU A 24 4.64 -33.45 13.69
CA LEU A 24 6.08 -33.27 13.49
C LEU A 24 6.87 -33.12 14.82
N SER A 25 6.22 -32.60 15.86
CA SER A 25 6.79 -32.48 17.21
C SER A 25 6.70 -33.78 18.02
N GLY A 26 6.24 -34.88 17.41
CA GLY A 26 6.13 -36.18 18.08
C GLY A 26 4.94 -36.26 19.04
N PHE A 27 3.81 -35.66 18.69
CA PHE A 27 2.60 -35.58 19.52
C PHE A 27 2.87 -34.93 20.89
N ASN A 28 3.74 -33.91 20.91
CA ASN A 28 4.05 -33.18 22.13
C ASN A 28 2.92 -32.20 22.47
N ASP A 29 2.08 -32.58 23.42
CA ASP A 29 0.95 -31.76 23.88
C ASP A 29 1.37 -30.44 24.52
N TYR A 30 2.52 -30.41 25.19
CA TYR A 30 3.06 -29.19 25.79
C TYR A 30 3.45 -28.16 24.72
N ALA A 31 4.15 -28.60 23.68
CA ALA A 31 4.54 -27.73 22.57
C ALA A 31 3.33 -27.19 21.81
N LEU A 32 2.28 -28.01 21.63
CA LEU A 32 1.03 -27.58 21.01
C LEU A 32 0.25 -26.60 21.89
N GLY A 33 0.23 -26.81 23.21
CA GLY A 33 -0.36 -25.88 24.17
C GLY A 33 0.30 -24.50 24.09
N ARG A 34 1.64 -24.47 24.11
CA ARG A 34 2.41 -23.23 23.98
C ARG A 34 2.16 -22.51 22.65
N LEU A 35 2.13 -23.24 21.53
CA LEU A 35 1.82 -22.65 20.22
C LEU A 35 0.42 -22.00 20.19
N ARG A 36 -0.57 -22.60 20.87
CA ARG A 36 -1.91 -22.02 20.94
C ARG A 36 -1.95 -20.74 21.75
N GLU A 37 -1.19 -20.67 22.84
CA GLU A 37 -1.01 -19.47 23.65
C GLU A 37 -0.35 -18.35 22.83
N ASP A 38 0.78 -18.65 22.18
CA ASP A 38 1.48 -17.69 21.30
C ASP A 38 0.57 -17.15 20.17
N LEU A 39 -0.29 -18.01 19.61
CA LEU A 39 -1.26 -17.60 18.58
C LEU A 39 -2.36 -16.68 19.12
N GLU A 40 -2.76 -16.86 20.37
CA GLU A 40 -3.78 -16.01 21.01
C GLU A 40 -3.19 -14.66 21.41
N ASP A 41 -1.97 -14.64 21.95
CA ASP A 41 -1.23 -13.41 22.22
C ASP A 41 -1.05 -12.57 20.95
N LEU A 42 -0.70 -13.21 19.83
CA LEU A 42 -0.61 -12.55 18.53
C LEU A 42 -1.95 -11.99 18.04
N ARG A 43 -3.08 -12.65 18.35
CA ARG A 43 -4.42 -12.11 18.01
C ARG A 43 -4.74 -10.89 18.84
N VAL A 44 -4.46 -10.92 20.14
CA VAL A 44 -4.65 -9.78 21.05
C VAL A 44 -3.80 -8.61 20.57
N LEU A 45 -2.51 -8.82 20.33
CA LEU A 45 -1.59 -7.79 19.81
C LEU A 45 -2.05 -7.23 18.46
N LYS A 46 -2.58 -8.06 17.55
CA LYS A 46 -3.15 -7.60 16.28
C LYS A 46 -4.40 -6.74 16.48
N SER A 47 -5.24 -7.07 17.46
CA SER A 47 -6.44 -6.29 17.80
C SER A 47 -6.10 -4.96 18.47
N GLU A 48 -5.06 -4.93 19.30
CA GLU A 48 -4.51 -3.73 19.92
C GLU A 48 -3.81 -2.83 18.90
N ALA A 49 -3.06 -3.42 17.96
CA ALA A 49 -2.48 -2.69 16.83
C ALA A 49 -3.55 -2.14 15.87
N ALA A 50 -4.67 -2.83 15.70
CA ALA A 50 -5.80 -2.35 14.91
C ALA A 50 -6.52 -1.15 15.57
N THR A 51 -6.42 -1.01 16.90
CA THR A 51 -7.02 0.10 17.66
C THR A 51 -6.04 1.25 17.91
N GLY A 52 -4.73 0.99 17.85
CA GLY A 52 -3.66 1.99 17.93
C GLY A 52 -3.26 2.57 16.57
N THR A 53 -3.84 3.71 16.19
CA THR A 53 -3.36 4.57 15.08
C THR A 53 -3.30 3.94 13.69
N ALA A 54 -4.18 2.99 13.37
CA ALA A 54 -4.55 2.78 11.98
C ALA A 54 -5.35 4.01 11.53
N VAL A 55 -4.67 5.02 10.97
CA VAL A 55 -5.35 6.07 10.21
C VAL A 55 -6.10 5.35 9.11
N ASP A 56 -7.43 5.27 9.24
CA ASP A 56 -8.36 4.56 8.37
C ASP A 56 -7.85 4.48 6.92
N ASP A 57 -7.30 3.32 6.53
CA ASP A 57 -6.90 3.03 5.15
C ASP A 57 -8.10 3.09 4.18
N ALA A 58 -9.33 3.10 4.72
CA ALA A 58 -10.57 3.24 3.96
C ALA A 58 -10.75 4.64 3.33
N ASP A 59 -10.06 5.68 3.82
CA ASP A 59 -10.29 7.07 3.42
C ASP A 59 -9.19 7.71 2.56
N ARG A 60 -8.16 6.95 2.15
CA ARG A 60 -7.16 7.47 1.19
C ARG A 60 -7.69 7.45 -0.24
N LYS A 61 -8.79 8.14 -0.49
CA LYS A 61 -9.29 8.40 -1.84
C LYS A 61 -8.34 9.40 -2.51
N LEU A 62 -7.88 9.06 -3.71
CA LEU A 62 -7.12 9.99 -4.52
C LEU A 62 -7.97 11.26 -4.77
N PRO A 63 -7.38 12.46 -4.69
CA PRO A 63 -8.11 13.69 -4.99
C PRO A 63 -8.70 13.64 -6.40
N GLU A 64 -9.93 14.13 -6.55
CA GLU A 64 -10.55 14.25 -7.88
C GLU A 64 -10.00 15.47 -8.60
N LEU A 65 -9.58 15.29 -9.85
CA LEU A 65 -9.11 16.39 -10.71
C LEU A 65 -10.30 17.18 -11.25
N SER A 66 -10.16 18.51 -11.31
CA SER A 66 -11.19 19.44 -11.79
C SER A 66 -11.45 19.39 -13.31
N GLY A 67 -10.65 18.61 -14.04
CA GLY A 67 -10.73 18.38 -15.48
C GLY A 67 -9.59 17.47 -15.93
N ALA A 68 -9.71 16.81 -17.08
CA ALA A 68 -8.66 15.96 -17.64
C ALA A 68 -7.98 16.67 -18.81
N ASN A 69 -6.66 16.78 -18.76
CA ASN A 69 -5.87 17.31 -19.86
C ASN A 69 -5.75 16.26 -20.99
N ALA A 70 -5.91 16.69 -22.24
CA ALA A 70 -5.82 15.81 -23.40
C ALA A 70 -4.41 15.23 -23.62
N ASP A 71 -3.37 16.01 -23.31
CA ASP A 71 -1.97 15.61 -23.51
C ASP A 71 -1.39 14.90 -22.28
N LEU A 72 -2.01 15.09 -21.10
CA LEU A 72 -1.52 14.62 -19.80
C LEU A 72 -2.67 13.92 -19.03
N PRO A 73 -2.79 12.59 -19.10
CA PRO A 73 -3.97 11.86 -18.60
C PRO A 73 -4.19 11.95 -17.08
N TYR A 74 -3.16 12.32 -16.32
CA TYR A 74 -3.18 12.43 -14.86
C TYR A 74 -3.12 13.89 -14.36
N ALA A 75 -3.30 14.86 -15.26
CA ALA A 75 -3.19 16.28 -14.96
C ALA A 75 -4.49 17.03 -15.21
N SER A 76 -4.67 18.13 -14.48
CA SER A 76 -5.74 19.09 -14.73
C SER A 76 -5.57 19.77 -16.10
N ASP A 77 -6.69 20.09 -16.73
CA ASP A 77 -6.83 20.92 -17.93
C ASP A 77 -6.26 22.34 -17.76
N LYS A 78 -6.00 22.78 -16.52
CA LYS A 78 -5.33 24.05 -16.20
C LYS A 78 -3.82 24.02 -16.45
N LEU A 79 -3.25 22.86 -16.67
CA LEU A 79 -1.84 22.71 -17.03
C LEU A 79 -1.69 22.62 -18.55
N ALA A 80 -0.55 23.05 -19.07
CA ALA A 80 -0.20 22.86 -20.47
C ALA A 80 1.24 22.36 -20.58
N LEU A 81 1.45 21.42 -21.50
CA LEU A 81 2.78 21.03 -21.91
C LEU A 81 3.35 22.13 -22.82
N SER A 82 4.53 22.62 -22.46
CA SER A 82 5.23 23.65 -23.21
C SER A 82 6.68 23.22 -23.44
N GLY A 83 7.36 23.94 -24.33
CA GLY A 83 8.64 23.53 -24.88
C GLY A 83 8.50 22.43 -25.93
N THR A 84 9.46 22.42 -26.84
CA THR A 84 9.61 21.38 -27.86
C THR A 84 10.68 20.39 -27.43
N ARG A 85 10.67 19.19 -28.03
CA ARG A 85 11.77 18.22 -27.83
C ARG A 85 13.13 18.78 -28.28
N GLU A 86 13.09 19.76 -29.18
CA GLU A 86 14.25 20.39 -29.81
C GLU A 86 14.78 21.60 -29.03
N ASP A 87 14.06 22.06 -28.00
CA ASP A 87 14.53 23.13 -27.12
C ASP A 87 15.70 22.63 -26.26
N THR A 88 16.92 22.94 -26.73
CA THR A 88 18.20 22.47 -26.18
C THR A 88 18.50 22.96 -24.77
N THR A 89 17.78 23.98 -24.27
CA THR A 89 18.05 24.59 -22.97
C THR A 89 17.19 24.03 -21.83
N LYS A 90 15.94 23.64 -22.10
CA LYS A 90 14.97 23.25 -21.06
C LYS A 90 14.17 21.99 -21.38
N GLY A 91 14.16 21.53 -22.64
CA GLY A 91 13.30 20.43 -23.06
C GLY A 91 11.81 20.70 -22.84
N ARG A 92 11.04 19.64 -22.55
CA ARG A 92 9.60 19.72 -22.25
C ARG A 92 9.36 20.08 -20.80
N TYR A 93 8.47 21.02 -20.55
CA TYR A 93 8.10 21.46 -19.21
C TYR A 93 6.59 21.73 -19.13
N ILE A 94 6.07 21.84 -17.91
CA ILE A 94 4.64 22.08 -17.66
C ILE A 94 4.47 23.51 -17.15
N VAL A 95 3.50 24.22 -17.68
CA VAL A 95 3.11 25.56 -17.24
C VAL A 95 1.65 25.59 -16.82
N ALA A 96 1.29 26.51 -15.93
CA ALA A 96 -0.11 26.83 -15.68
C ALA A 96 -0.65 27.65 -16.86
N ALA A 97 -1.67 27.12 -17.54
CA ALA A 97 -2.41 27.81 -18.60
C ALA A 97 -3.59 28.61 -18.04
N GLN A 98 -4.03 28.31 -16.82
CA GLN A 98 -5.12 28.97 -16.11
C GLN A 98 -4.76 29.23 -14.65
N ASP A 99 -5.58 30.04 -13.96
CA ASP A 99 -5.40 30.33 -12.54
C ASP A 99 -5.59 29.08 -11.66
N LEU A 100 -4.58 28.84 -10.83
CA LEU A 100 -4.56 27.75 -9.85
C LEU A 100 -5.00 28.28 -8.48
N LYS A 101 -6.03 27.66 -7.89
CA LYS A 101 -6.44 28.01 -6.53
C LYS A 101 -5.58 27.26 -5.51
N PRO A 102 -5.33 27.85 -4.33
CA PRO A 102 -4.68 27.14 -3.24
C PRO A 102 -5.43 25.85 -2.88
N ALA A 103 -4.68 24.79 -2.60
CA ALA A 103 -5.19 23.45 -2.26
C ALA A 103 -5.99 22.73 -3.37
N GLU A 104 -6.00 23.24 -4.60
CA GLU A 104 -6.58 22.53 -5.74
C GLU A 104 -5.63 21.41 -6.24
N PRO A 105 -6.11 20.17 -6.44
CA PRO A 105 -5.31 19.10 -7.02
C PRO A 105 -5.07 19.35 -8.51
N ILE A 106 -3.79 19.42 -8.90
CA ILE A 106 -3.37 19.71 -10.29
C ILE A 106 -2.82 18.50 -11.04
N VAL A 107 -2.26 17.53 -10.30
CA VAL A 107 -1.71 16.28 -10.84
C VAL A 107 -1.97 15.17 -9.82
N VAL A 108 -2.52 14.05 -10.29
CA VAL A 108 -2.80 12.87 -9.49
C VAL A 108 -2.42 11.65 -10.32
N GLU A 109 -1.22 11.11 -10.10
CA GLU A 109 -0.70 9.98 -10.86
C GLU A 109 -0.36 8.77 -9.97
N PRO A 110 -0.62 7.54 -10.43
CA PRO A 110 -0.10 6.35 -9.77
C PRO A 110 1.40 6.23 -10.02
N ALA A 111 2.16 5.79 -9.01
CA ALA A 111 3.57 5.53 -9.16
C ALA A 111 3.80 4.41 -10.20
N VAL A 112 4.66 4.67 -11.20
CA VAL A 112 5.05 3.65 -12.21
C VAL A 112 5.75 2.46 -11.54
N GLY A 113 6.52 2.74 -10.49
CA GLY A 113 7.10 1.74 -9.61
C GLY A 113 7.57 2.43 -8.33
N ALA A 114 7.35 1.79 -7.20
CA ALA A 114 7.78 2.29 -5.90
C ALA A 114 8.28 1.12 -5.06
N CYS A 115 9.37 1.36 -4.31
CA CYS A 115 9.95 0.40 -3.39
C CYS A 115 10.09 1.06 -2.02
N LEU A 116 9.80 0.32 -0.96
CA LEU A 116 10.02 0.79 0.39
C LEU A 116 11.52 0.85 0.70
N TYR A 117 11.94 1.92 1.35
CA TYR A 117 13.32 2.04 1.80
C TYR A 117 13.60 1.02 2.92
N THR A 118 14.77 0.37 2.88
CA THR A 118 15.08 -0.80 3.72
C THR A 118 14.94 -0.55 5.22
N LYS A 119 15.19 0.70 5.67
CA LYS A 119 15.00 1.11 7.06
C LYS A 119 13.57 0.93 7.58
N PHE A 120 12.59 0.88 6.69
CA PHE A 120 11.17 0.77 7.03
C PHE A 120 10.60 -0.65 6.91
N PHE A 121 11.42 -1.65 6.56
CA PHE A 121 10.98 -3.04 6.50
C PHE A 121 10.47 -3.51 7.87
N GLY A 122 9.31 -4.17 7.88
CA GLY A 122 8.63 -4.63 9.09
C GLY A 122 7.84 -3.54 9.85
N SER A 123 7.99 -2.27 9.47
CA SER A 123 7.27 -1.15 10.07
C SER A 123 6.27 -0.46 9.14
N HIS A 124 6.35 -0.71 7.83
CA HIS A 124 5.40 -0.20 6.85
C HIS A 124 5.05 -1.29 5.84
N CYS A 125 3.85 -1.20 5.26
CA CYS A 125 3.39 -2.08 4.19
C CYS A 125 4.14 -1.78 2.89
N ASN A 126 4.65 -2.82 2.22
CA ASN A 126 5.35 -2.68 0.93
C ASN A 126 4.43 -2.27 -0.24
N ALA A 127 3.10 -2.39 -0.09
CA ALA A 127 2.14 -2.06 -1.15
C ALA A 127 1.55 -0.66 -1.00
N CYS A 128 1.09 -0.30 0.21
CA CYS A 128 0.41 0.98 0.45
C CYS A 128 1.25 2.00 1.22
N PHE A 129 2.46 1.62 1.68
CA PHE A 129 3.34 2.48 2.48
C PHE A 129 2.74 2.96 3.81
N ALA A 130 1.60 2.41 4.24
CA ALA A 130 1.04 2.62 5.58
C ALA A 130 1.95 2.02 6.64
N LYS A 131 1.97 2.61 7.84
CA LYS A 131 2.73 2.11 9.00
C LYS A 131 1.95 1.00 9.70
#